data_AF-A0A9D8JZR8-F1
#
_entry.id   AF-A0A9D8JZR8-F1
#
_cell.length_a   1.000
_cell.length_b   1.000
_cell.length_c   1.000
_cell.angle_alpha   90.00
_cell.angle_beta   90.00
_cell.angle_gamma   90.00
#
_symmetry.space_group_name_H-M   'P 1'
#
loop_
_entity.id
_entity.type
_entity.pdbx_description
1 polymer ?
#
loop_
_entity_poly.entity_id
_entity_poly.type
_entity_poly.pdbx_seq_one_letter_code
_entity_poly.pdbx_strand_id
1 'polypeptide(L)'
;MLNLLHPQLVHFPIALLLTSVALDWAGLIWKDKGFDKAGWLTLLLGLAATAFTILSGLMAAQSIPADSPALAALNPHRLLGIITFVLFGLQAVCHWRNRAGYTTGKRILHTAIQAISVAALIGVGYFGGELVYAFGVGVSALAR
;
A
#
# COMPACT_ATOMS: atom_id res chain seq x y z
N MET A 1 -1.82 15.00 17.74
CA MET A 1 -2.00 15.47 16.34
C MET A 1 -1.56 14.43 15.31
N LEU A 2 -0.40 13.77 15.48
CA LEU A 2 0.09 12.74 14.55
C LEU A 2 -0.88 11.56 14.34
N ASN A 3 -1.65 11.18 15.37
CA ASN A 3 -2.65 10.11 15.28
C ASN A 3 -3.76 10.37 14.26
N LEU A 4 -4.02 11.64 13.92
CA LEU A 4 -5.01 12.04 12.91
C LEU A 4 -4.39 12.17 11.51
N LEU A 5 -3.07 12.34 11.42
CA LEU A 5 -2.37 12.48 10.15
C LEU A 5 -2.24 11.14 9.44
N HIS A 6 -1.93 10.06 10.16
CA HIS A 6 -1.75 8.74 9.54
C HIS A 6 -3.01 8.28 8.76
N PRO A 7 -4.24 8.30 9.34
CA PRO A 7 -5.45 7.94 8.60
C PRO A 7 -5.74 8.81 7.37
N GLN A 8 -5.28 10.06 7.33
CA GLN A 8 -5.41 10.90 6.13
C GLN A 8 -4.40 10.49 5.05
N LEU A 9 -3.18 10.16 5.46
CA LEU A 9 -2.11 9.78 4.53
C LEU A 9 -2.36 8.45 3.84
N VAL A 10 -3.08 7.50 4.45
CA VAL A 10 -3.31 6.16 3.86
C VAL A 10 -4.07 6.20 2.53
N HIS A 11 -4.84 7.25 2.24
CA HIS A 11 -5.59 7.35 0.98
C HIS A 11 -4.68 7.43 -0.24
N PHE A 12 -3.54 8.10 -0.12
CA PHE A 12 -2.58 8.27 -1.20
C PHE A 12 -1.96 6.95 -1.67
N PRO A 13 -1.30 6.13 -0.82
CA PRO A 13 -0.75 4.87 -1.26
C PRO A 13 -1.86 3.91 -1.76
N ILE A 14 -3.04 3.87 -1.13
CA ILE A 14 -4.14 3.02 -1.61
C ILE A 14 -4.52 3.39 -3.04
N ALA A 15 -4.83 4.67 -3.29
CA ALA A 15 -5.26 5.11 -4.61
C ALA A 15 -4.15 4.96 -5.67
N LEU A 16 -2.92 5.38 -5.35
CA LEU A 16 -1.80 5.36 -6.30
C LEU A 16 -1.36 3.93 -6.64
N LEU A 17 -1.22 3.05 -5.65
CA LEU A 17 -0.78 1.68 -5.89
C LEU A 17 -1.84 0.89 -6.71
N LEU A 18 -3.13 1.04 -6.40
CA LEU A 18 -4.20 0.41 -7.19
C LEU A 18 -4.27 0.98 -8.60
N THR A 19 -4.14 2.30 -8.76
CA THR A 19 -4.12 2.96 -10.07
C THR A 19 -2.92 2.50 -10.89
N SER A 20 -1.75 2.32 -10.27
CA SER A 20 -0.57 1.77 -10.94
C SER A 20 -0.83 0.38 -11.51
N VAL A 21 -1.50 -0.51 -10.77
CA VAL A 21 -1.83 -1.86 -11.26
C VAL A 21 -2.82 -1.78 -12.41
N ALA A 22 -3.85 -0.94 -12.29
CA ALA A 22 -4.83 -0.74 -13.35
C ALA A 22 -4.18 -0.21 -14.64
N LEU A 23 -3.21 0.72 -14.53
CA LEU A 23 -2.47 1.25 -15.68
C LEU A 23 -1.54 0.22 -16.32
N ASP A 24 -0.86 -0.64 -15.56
CA ASP A 24 -0.06 -1.74 -16.13
C ASP A 24 -0.95 -2.71 -16.92
N TRP A 25 -2.16 -3.01 -16.42
CA TRP A 25 -3.13 -3.85 -17.11
C TRP A 25 -3.74 -3.16 -18.34
N ALA A 26 -4.00 -1.85 -18.26
CA ALA A 26 -4.40 -1.05 -19.41
C ALA A 26 -3.34 -1.11 -20.52
N GLY A 27 -2.06 -0.99 -20.17
CA GLY A 27 -0.94 -1.13 -21.10
C GLY A 27 -0.88 -2.50 -21.76
N LEU A 28 -1.30 -3.57 -21.07
CA LEU A 28 -1.43 -4.91 -21.64
C LEU A 28 -2.57 -5.03 -22.65
N ILE A 29 -3.75 -4.55 -22.29
CA ILE A 29 -4.97 -4.69 -23.09
C ILE A 29 -4.86 -3.85 -24.36
N TRP A 30 -4.45 -2.58 -24.22
CA TRP A 30 -4.37 -1.64 -25.32
C TRP A 30 -3.02 -1.61 -26.03
N LYS A 31 -2.01 -2.34 -25.52
CA LYS A 31 -0.65 -2.40 -26.06
C LYS A 31 0.00 -1.01 -26.21
N ASP A 32 -0.36 -0.07 -25.33
CA ASP A 32 0.10 1.30 -25.34
C ASP A 32 1.19 1.53 -24.28
N LYS A 33 2.37 1.99 -24.73
CA LYS A 33 3.52 2.30 -23.86
C LYS A 33 3.27 3.51 -22.95
N GLY A 34 2.30 4.36 -23.27
CA GLY A 34 1.86 5.48 -22.44
C GLY A 34 1.28 5.00 -21.12
N PHE A 35 0.41 3.99 -21.14
CA PHE A 35 -0.14 3.38 -19.91
C PHE A 35 0.94 2.69 -19.08
N ASP A 36 1.88 2.00 -19.73
CA ASP A 36 3.02 1.35 -19.05
C ASP A 36 3.89 2.38 -18.29
N LYS A 37 4.23 3.49 -18.97
CA LYS A 37 4.99 4.60 -18.37
C LYS A 37 4.20 5.29 -17.24
N ALA A 38 2.91 5.54 -17.45
CA ALA A 38 2.04 6.14 -16.44
C ALA A 38 1.91 5.23 -15.22
N GLY A 39 1.75 3.92 -15.42
CA GLY A 39 1.71 2.91 -14.36
C GLY A 39 2.99 2.92 -13.53
N TRP A 40 4.16 2.92 -14.17
CA TRP A 40 5.43 3.00 -13.46
C TRP A 40 5.59 4.29 -12.64
N LEU A 41 5.23 5.45 -13.20
CA LEU A 41 5.35 6.73 -12.49
C LEU A 41 4.41 6.76 -11.29
N THR A 42 3.20 6.26 -11.47
CA THR A 42 2.20 6.15 -10.41
C THR A 42 2.66 5.17 -9.32
N LEU A 43 3.32 4.06 -9.68
CA LEU A 43 3.92 3.12 -8.72
C LEU A 43 4.94 3.81 -7.82
N LEU A 44 5.84 4.60 -8.41
CA LEU A 44 6.86 5.30 -7.65
C LEU A 44 6.27 6.34 -6.70
N LEU A 45 5.28 7.09 -7.15
CA LEU A 45 4.55 8.02 -6.29
C LEU A 45 3.82 7.27 -5.16
N GLY A 46 3.20 6.13 -5.46
CA GLY A 46 2.56 5.28 -4.47
C GLY A 46 3.54 4.74 -3.44
N LEU A 47 4.74 4.33 -3.84
CA LEU A 47 5.81 3.90 -2.94
C LEU A 47 6.29 5.05 -2.05
N ALA A 48 6.52 6.24 -2.62
CA ALA A 48 6.89 7.41 -1.84
C ALA A 48 5.80 7.75 -0.79
N ALA A 49 4.53 7.77 -1.19
CA ALA A 49 3.40 7.98 -0.30
C ALA A 49 3.32 6.90 0.79
N THR A 50 3.59 5.64 0.44
CA THR A 50 3.61 4.52 1.39
C THR A 50 4.71 4.70 2.43
N ALA A 51 5.90 5.16 2.04
CA ALA A 51 6.99 5.43 2.96
C ALA A 51 6.60 6.50 4.00
N PHE A 52 6.01 7.62 3.58
CA PHE A 52 5.49 8.64 4.50
C PHE A 52 4.35 8.11 5.39
N THR A 53 3.50 7.25 4.84
CA THR A 53 2.39 6.62 5.57
C THR A 53 2.90 5.66 6.65
N ILE A 54 3.94 4.86 6.35
CA ILE A 54 4.58 3.98 7.34
C ILE A 54 5.21 4.80 8.46
N LEU A 55 5.97 5.85 8.13
CA LEU A 55 6.60 6.71 9.13
C LEU A 55 5.57 7.33 10.08
N SER A 56 4.51 7.94 9.52
CA SER A 56 3.43 8.50 10.34
C SER A 56 2.69 7.44 11.17
N GLY A 57 2.49 6.23 10.64
CA GLY A 57 1.86 5.11 11.35
C GLY A 57 2.71 4.59 12.52
N LEU A 58 4.02 4.51 12.35
CA LEU A 58 4.95 4.13 13.42
C LEU A 58 4.95 5.17 14.54
N MET A 59 4.85 6.47 14.21
CA MET A 59 4.71 7.53 15.21
C MET A 59 3.36 7.46 15.94
N ALA A 60 2.27 7.24 15.20
CA ALA A 60 0.92 7.12 15.79
C ALA A 60 0.81 5.90 16.73
N ALA A 61 1.45 4.79 16.36
CA ALA A 61 1.45 3.56 17.15
C ALA A 61 2.07 3.70 18.54
N GLN A 62 2.95 4.69 18.78
CA GLN A 62 3.55 4.93 20.09
C GLN A 62 2.53 5.41 21.14
N SER A 63 1.38 5.91 20.71
CA SER A 63 0.30 6.34 21.61
C SER A 63 -0.60 5.19 22.08
N ILE A 64 -0.40 3.97 21.55
CA ILE A 64 -1.19 2.79 21.91
C ILE A 64 -0.47 2.05 23.05
N PRO A 65 -1.11 1.84 24.21
CA PRO A 65 -0.53 1.10 25.32
C PRO A 65 -0.12 -0.34 24.93
N ALA A 66 0.95 -0.84 25.55
CA ALA A 66 1.51 -2.17 25.24
C ALA A 66 0.61 -3.35 25.66
N ASP A 67 -0.38 -3.11 26.50
CA ASP A 67 -1.41 -4.05 26.96
C ASP A 67 -2.76 -3.83 26.25
N SER A 68 -2.82 -2.92 25.28
CA SER A 68 -4.06 -2.59 24.57
C SER A 68 -4.57 -3.78 23.73
N PRO A 69 -5.87 -4.11 23.79
CA PRO A 69 -6.47 -5.12 22.90
C PRO A 69 -6.38 -4.74 21.42
N ALA A 70 -6.21 -3.45 21.10
CA ALA A 70 -6.02 -2.96 19.73
C ALA A 70 -4.75 -3.51 19.07
N LEU A 71 -3.79 -4.03 19.85
CA LEU A 71 -2.58 -4.66 19.32
C LEU A 71 -2.87 -5.88 18.43
N ALA A 72 -4.00 -6.57 18.67
CA ALA A 72 -4.44 -7.69 17.84
C ALA A 72 -4.69 -7.28 16.38
N ALA A 73 -5.16 -6.05 16.15
CA ALA A 73 -5.32 -5.47 14.81
C ALA A 73 -4.08 -4.67 14.36
N LEU A 74 -3.39 -3.99 15.28
CA LEU A 74 -2.23 -3.14 14.95
C LEU A 74 -1.06 -3.94 14.39
N ASN A 75 -0.75 -5.08 14.99
CA ASN A 75 0.38 -5.90 14.58
C ASN A 75 0.22 -6.44 13.15
N PRO A 76 -0.90 -7.09 12.77
CA PRO A 76 -1.10 -7.52 11.39
C PRO A 76 -1.22 -6.34 10.43
N HIS A 77 -1.87 -5.23 10.81
CA HIS A 77 -1.91 -4.01 9.98
C HIS A 77 -0.50 -3.51 9.64
N ARG A 78 0.37 -3.40 10.64
CA ARG A 78 1.77 -2.95 10.48
C ARG A 78 2.56 -3.90 9.60
N LEU A 79 2.47 -5.21 9.88
CA LEU A 79 3.20 -6.24 9.13
C LEU A 79 2.78 -6.23 7.66
N LEU A 80 1.47 -6.22 7.39
CA LEU A 80 0.94 -6.15 6.04
C LEU A 80 1.32 -4.85 5.33
N GLY A 81 1.43 -3.73 6.04
CA GLY A 81 1.90 -2.46 5.49
C GLY A 81 3.34 -2.56 4.96
N ILE A 82 4.22 -3.18 5.75
CA ILE A 82 5.63 -3.43 5.35
C ILE A 82 5.69 -4.42 4.18
N ILE A 83 4.93 -5.53 4.25
CA ILE A 83 4.87 -6.52 3.16
C ILE A 83 4.40 -5.86 1.86
N THR A 84 3.34 -5.04 1.93
CA THR A 84 2.80 -4.31 0.79
C THR A 84 3.88 -3.39 0.18
N PHE A 85 4.58 -2.62 1.00
CA PHE A 85 5.67 -1.75 0.53
C PHE A 85 6.78 -2.52 -0.16
N VAL A 86 7.21 -3.65 0.41
CA VAL A 86 8.25 -4.52 -0.18
C VAL A 86 7.78 -5.11 -1.50
N LEU A 87 6.56 -5.65 -1.57
CA LEU A 87 6.06 -6.28 -2.80
C LEU A 87 5.91 -5.29 -3.94
N PHE A 88 5.38 -4.09 -3.70
CA PHE A 88 5.33 -3.03 -4.71
C PHE A 88 6.72 -2.49 -5.06
N GLY A 89 7.66 -2.47 -4.10
CA GLY A 89 9.06 -2.14 -4.36
C GLY A 89 9.72 -3.16 -5.30
N LEU A 90 9.46 -4.45 -5.08
CA LEU A 90 9.91 -5.52 -5.98
C LEU A 90 9.33 -5.35 -7.39
N GLN A 91 8.05 -4.98 -7.51
CA GLN A 91 7.46 -4.67 -8.82
C GLN A 91 8.18 -3.51 -9.50
N ALA A 92 8.50 -2.43 -8.79
CA ALA A 92 9.22 -1.28 -9.35
C ALA A 92 10.60 -1.69 -9.88
N VAL A 93 11.32 -2.53 -9.13
CA VAL A 93 12.61 -3.10 -9.57
C VAL A 93 12.43 -4.02 -10.76
N CYS A 94 11.44 -4.91 -10.75
CA CYS A 94 11.14 -5.80 -11.88
C CYS A 94 10.82 -5.01 -13.15
N HIS A 95 10.00 -3.97 -13.05
CA HIS A 95 9.71 -3.10 -14.19
C HIS A 95 10.95 -2.38 -14.68
N TRP A 96 11.75 -1.80 -13.79
CA TRP A 96 13.00 -1.14 -14.16
C TRP A 96 13.95 -2.09 -14.94
N ARG A 97 14.08 -3.34 -14.48
CA ARG A 97 14.97 -4.34 -15.10
C ARG A 97 14.45 -4.88 -16.43
N ASN A 98 13.14 -4.77 -16.70
CA ASN A 98 12.52 -5.32 -17.92
C ASN A 98 11.92 -4.22 -18.81
N ARG A 99 12.48 -3.00 -18.79
CA ARG A 99 12.08 -1.88 -19.67
C ARG A 99 12.15 -2.18 -21.16
N ALA A 100 13.03 -3.09 -21.57
CA ALA A 100 13.13 -3.56 -22.95
C ALA A 100 11.99 -4.52 -23.35
N GLY A 101 11.13 -4.90 -22.40
CA GLY A 101 10.06 -5.87 -22.56
C GLY A 101 10.20 -7.05 -21.59
N TYR A 102 9.06 -7.66 -21.27
CA TYR A 102 8.99 -8.89 -20.48
C TYR A 102 8.97 -10.11 -21.39
N THR A 103 9.69 -11.17 -20.99
CA THR A 103 9.39 -12.51 -21.51
C THR A 103 8.09 -13.02 -20.89
N THR A 104 7.41 -13.98 -21.54
CA THR A 104 6.13 -14.52 -21.06
C THR A 104 6.18 -14.98 -19.59
N GLY A 105 7.21 -15.75 -19.23
CA GLY A 105 7.36 -16.23 -17.84
C GLY A 105 7.57 -15.11 -16.83
N LYS A 106 8.38 -14.10 -17.16
CA LYS A 106 8.58 -12.92 -16.29
C LYS A 106 7.30 -12.08 -16.16
N ARG A 107 6.49 -12.01 -17.22
CA ARG A 107 5.20 -11.30 -17.18
C ARG A 107 4.21 -11.99 -16.25
N ILE A 108 4.10 -13.32 -16.34
CA ILE A 108 3.25 -14.12 -15.43
C ILE A 108 3.67 -13.90 -13.97
N LEU A 109 4.98 -13.98 -13.69
CA LEU A 109 5.50 -13.73 -12.34
C LEU A 109 5.19 -12.31 -11.86
N HIS A 110 5.36 -11.30 -12.72
CA HIS A 110 5.06 -9.91 -12.39
C HIS A 110 3.59 -9.71 -12.03
N THR A 111 2.67 -10.26 -12.84
CA THR A 111 1.23 -10.20 -12.58
C THR A 111 0.81 -10.98 -11.32
N ALA A 112 1.47 -12.11 -11.04
CA ALA A 112 1.24 -12.84 -9.79
C ALA A 112 1.66 -12.03 -8.56
N ILE A 113 2.83 -11.38 -8.61
CA ILE A 113 3.29 -10.49 -7.54
C ILE A 113 2.32 -9.31 -7.37
N GLN A 114 1.82 -8.71 -8.45
CA GLN A 114 0.79 -7.67 -8.40
C GLN A 114 -0.46 -8.13 -7.64
N ALA A 115 -1.01 -9.30 -7.98
CA ALA A 115 -2.20 -9.83 -7.32
C ALA A 115 -1.98 -10.02 -5.81
N ILE A 116 -0.82 -10.57 -5.42
CA ILE A 116 -0.46 -10.75 -4.01
C ILE A 116 -0.29 -9.38 -3.31
N SER A 117 0.29 -8.40 -4.00
CA SER A 117 0.47 -7.04 -3.45
C SER A 117 -0.86 -6.34 -3.20
N VAL A 118 -1.82 -6.48 -4.12
CA VAL A 118 -3.17 -5.94 -3.97
C VAL A 118 -3.90 -6.66 -2.82
N ALA A 119 -3.78 -7.98 -2.71
CA ALA A 119 -4.37 -8.72 -1.61
C ALA A 119 -3.80 -8.29 -0.24
N ALA A 120 -2.47 -8.09 -0.16
CA ALA A 120 -1.82 -7.56 1.03
C ALA A 120 -2.34 -6.15 1.38
N LEU A 121 -2.45 -5.25 0.39
CA LEU A 121 -2.98 -3.89 0.56
C LEU A 121 -4.43 -3.89 1.06
N ILE A 122 -5.28 -4.79 0.57
CA ILE A 122 -6.65 -4.97 1.07
C ILE A 122 -6.61 -5.39 2.55
N GLY A 123 -5.73 -6.32 2.91
CA GLY A 123 -5.54 -6.74 4.29
C GLY A 123 -5.09 -5.59 5.21
N VAL A 124 -4.20 -4.70 4.74
CA VAL A 124 -3.84 -3.46 5.47
C VAL A 124 -5.08 -2.64 5.75
N GLY A 125 -5.93 -2.44 4.73
CA GLY A 125 -7.18 -1.69 4.85
C GLY A 125 -8.17 -2.32 5.84
N TYR A 126 -8.29 -3.65 5.85
CA TYR A 126 -9.16 -4.38 6.77
C TYR A 126 -8.78 -4.13 8.23
N PHE A 127 -7.53 -4.43 8.61
CA PHE A 127 -7.08 -4.22 9.99
C PHE A 127 -6.97 -2.74 10.36
N GLY A 128 -6.70 -1.87 9.39
CA GLY A 128 -6.73 -0.41 9.59
C GLY A 128 -8.15 0.08 9.91
N GLY A 129 -9.16 -0.46 9.22
CA GLY A 129 -10.56 -0.22 9.53
C GLY A 129 -10.93 -0.74 10.92
N GLU A 130 -10.49 -1.94 11.30
CA GLU A 130 -10.73 -2.51 12.63
C GLU A 130 -10.14 -1.62 13.75
N LEU A 131 -8.92 -1.11 13.57
CA LEU A 131 -8.32 -0.14 14.50
C LEU A 131 -9.19 1.10 14.72
N VAL A 132 -9.74 1.66 13.65
CA VAL A 132 -10.56 2.88 13.72
C VAL A 132 -11.96 2.57 14.28
N TYR A 133 -12.65 1.59 13.70
CA TYR A 133 -14.07 1.35 13.96
C TYR A 133 -14.34 0.49 15.19
N ALA A 134 -13.49 -0.49 15.49
CA ALA A 134 -13.67 -1.35 16.67
C ALA A 134 -12.94 -0.80 17.90
N PHE A 135 -11.75 -0.21 17.72
CA PHE A 135 -10.90 0.23 18.84
C PHE A 135 -10.82 1.75 19.01
N GLY A 136 -11.39 2.55 18.11
CA GLY A 136 -11.34 4.02 18.21
C GLY A 136 -9.93 4.61 18.10
N VAL A 137 -9.00 3.90 17.46
CA VAL A 137 -7.65 4.41 17.23
C VAL A 137 -7.71 5.45 16.11
N GLY A 138 -7.09 6.60 16.33
CA GLY A 138 -7.02 7.66 15.30
C GLY A 138 -8.29 8.50 15.15
N VAL A 139 -9.22 8.46 16.12
CA VAL A 139 -10.33 9.41 16.22
C VAL A 139 -10.09 10.43 17.33
N SER A 140 -10.58 11.66 17.18
CA SER A 140 -10.49 12.68 18.23
C SER A 140 -11.50 12.41 19.35
N ALA A 141 -11.08 12.52 20.60
CA ALA A 141 -11.88 12.26 21.81
C ALA A 141 -13.11 13.18 22.00
N LEU A 142 -13.32 14.17 21.12
CA LEU A 142 -14.47 15.10 21.15
C LEU A 142 -15.82 14.48 20.76
N ALA A 143 -15.88 13.16 20.57
CA ALA A 143 -17.11 12.43 20.24
C ALA A 143 -17.69 11.63 21.44
N ARG A 144 -17.46 12.09 22.68
CA ARG A 144 -18.15 11.62 23.89
C ARG A 144 -18.52 12.79 24.78
#